data_AF-A0A2V2WCA7-F1
#
_entry.id   AF-A0A2V2WCA7-F1
#
_cell.length_a   1.000
_cell.length_b   1.000
_cell.length_c   1.000
_cell.angle_alpha   90.00
_cell.angle_beta   90.00
_cell.angle_gamma   90.00
#
_symmetry.space_group_name_H-M   'P 1'
#
loop_
_entity.id
_entity.type
_entity.pdbx_description
1 polymer ?
#
loop_
_entity_poly.entity_id
_entity_poly.type
_entity_poly.pdbx_seq_one_letter_code
_entity_poly.pdbx_strand_id
1 'polypeptide(L)'
;MFSTRRLLTGAGGAEMTVPYTRGSYHIVPKKYTVGKRIAVRSYLDRNRTELSDRTYMPQKAWFEPYTPRRFERDHEELSYNFYNLETKLIWTAFDTPEKIGMLIHDETIKGAKHLYNKEFLDAALHWTREGRYWRCIGITKPFYNKKTLRVHCWHDRGVQIGTLVLSQAMRHALMDLERAVRRKELGLPPNYIWDRWGPIGFIDGSKTDYLPRFSHNPYIDPDGVEVTELDVAPFNTHEQIKERYSEFIEPDLTPFSGVFRSPSHGALTLDDVPEQAAVELFRQLKSKAGTPVFSAGGAEIAPADMRVLFYLSADPQRMEKARGVDSWQEVCEMLAPVQEVCDEKIEALRLLQNTRHDVNRVRTFYEEKCGFADFMYTPDKVITAAVLCYLQELHRICTETEWGKPLALALTDMERVQVMGREAFLVYRHIEDAILDKRRRIWATRFAGEANEESTLDYLLENFGRRTEQTRNVGTTGAEFDREQEPIGRQVQRRVLDSDKANKLAEARQKRGKMWSQKKSVFDSLHQKQLQNVTYGVR
;
A
#
# COMPACT_ATOMS: atom_id res chain seq x y z
N MET A 1 -66.42 45.44 63.77
CA MET A 1 -67.28 46.44 63.09
C MET A 1 -66.84 46.54 61.64
N PHE A 2 -67.82 46.68 60.74
CA PHE A 2 -67.81 47.24 59.36
C PHE A 2 -66.55 48.03 58.95
N SER A 3 -66.14 48.21 57.69
CA SER A 3 -66.55 47.81 56.34
C SER A 3 -65.57 48.52 55.40
N THR A 4 -65.29 47.90 54.25
CA THR A 4 -64.85 48.44 52.94
C THR A 4 -64.29 49.88 52.79
N ARG A 5 -63.16 49.98 52.08
CA ARG A 5 -62.95 50.82 50.87
C ARG A 5 -61.55 50.56 50.31
N ARG A 6 -61.45 49.79 49.21
CA ARG A 6 -61.26 50.27 47.82
C ARG A 6 -59.93 50.98 47.58
N LEU A 7 -59.09 50.38 46.72
CA LEU A 7 -58.66 50.87 45.40
C LEU A 7 -57.55 49.92 44.91
N LEU A 8 -57.89 48.92 44.09
CA LEU A 8 -57.65 48.91 42.63
C LEU A 8 -56.20 49.26 42.22
N THR A 9 -55.61 48.32 41.49
CA THR A 9 -54.73 48.49 40.31
C THR A 9 -53.28 48.06 40.45
N GLY A 10 -52.82 47.28 39.46
CA GLY A 10 -51.43 47.29 39.01
C GLY A 10 -50.74 45.93 39.03
N ALA A 11 -50.60 45.32 37.86
CA ALA A 11 -49.81 44.13 37.61
C ALA A 11 -48.37 44.25 38.13
N GLY A 12 -47.89 43.19 38.77
CA GLY A 12 -46.50 43.01 39.16
C GLY A 12 -46.40 41.72 39.94
N GLY A 13 -46.14 40.60 39.26
CA GLY A 13 -45.92 39.33 39.92
C GLY A 13 -44.87 39.49 41.02
N ALA A 14 -45.17 38.98 42.21
CA ALA A 14 -44.24 38.97 43.33
C ALA A 14 -42.88 38.47 42.85
N GLU A 15 -41.85 39.31 42.91
CA GLU A 15 -40.47 38.88 42.68
C GLU A 15 -40.18 37.76 43.69
N MET A 16 -40.10 36.52 43.20
CA MET A 16 -39.61 35.41 44.02
C MET A 16 -38.21 35.80 44.47
N THR A 17 -38.03 36.02 45.77
CA THR A 17 -36.70 36.15 46.38
C THR A 17 -35.97 34.83 46.16
N VAL A 18 -35.14 34.76 45.12
CA VAL A 18 -34.29 33.60 44.84
C VAL A 18 -33.14 33.64 45.85
N PRO A 19 -33.02 32.64 46.76
CA PRO A 19 -31.95 32.63 47.74
C PRO A 19 -30.60 32.45 47.02
N TYR A 20 -29.78 33.50 47.02
CA TYR A 20 -28.41 33.48 46.51
C TYR A 20 -27.41 33.50 47.67
N THR A 21 -26.63 32.44 47.81
CA THR A 21 -25.48 32.41 48.72
C THR A 21 -24.28 33.02 48.02
N ARG A 22 -23.65 34.05 48.63
CA ARG A 22 -22.47 34.70 48.05
C ARG A 22 -21.36 33.68 47.81
N GLY A 23 -20.99 33.46 46.56
CA GLY A 23 -20.00 32.46 46.14
C GLY A 23 -20.57 31.10 45.70
N SER A 24 -21.89 30.91 45.64
CA SER A 24 -22.49 29.68 45.11
C SER A 24 -22.43 29.58 43.57
N TYR A 25 -22.45 30.73 42.89
CA TYR A 25 -22.37 30.81 41.43
C TYR A 25 -20.99 31.31 40.97
N HIS A 26 -20.39 30.63 39.99
CA HIS A 26 -19.12 31.01 39.37
C HIS A 26 -19.31 30.98 37.85
N ILE A 27 -19.00 32.08 37.16
CA ILE A 27 -19.18 32.23 35.70
C ILE A 27 -18.37 31.19 34.91
N VAL A 28 -17.19 30.84 35.42
CA VAL A 28 -16.43 29.68 34.97
C VAL A 28 -16.60 28.60 36.04
N PRO A 29 -17.26 27.47 35.77
CA PRO A 29 -17.34 26.40 36.75
C PRO A 29 -15.93 26.00 37.16
N LYS A 30 -15.67 25.91 38.47
CA LYS A 30 -14.40 25.42 38.98
C LYS A 30 -14.21 23.99 38.45
N LYS A 31 -13.40 23.81 37.40
CA LYS A 31 -12.85 22.50 37.07
C LYS A 31 -12.12 22.02 38.33
N TYR A 32 -12.61 20.97 38.96
CA TYR A 32 -12.20 20.45 40.27
C TYR A 32 -10.72 20.72 40.57
N THR A 33 -10.45 21.67 41.46
CA THR A 33 -9.10 21.94 41.97
C THR A 33 -8.90 21.11 43.22
N VAL A 34 -8.19 19.98 43.11
CA VAL A 34 -7.62 19.31 44.29
C VAL A 34 -6.36 20.08 44.68
N GLY A 35 -6.34 20.71 45.86
CA GLY A 35 -5.13 21.30 46.45
C GLY A 35 -4.57 22.59 45.81
N LYS A 36 -5.42 23.56 45.46
CA LYS A 36 -5.02 24.92 44.99
C LYS A 36 -4.05 24.97 43.78
N ARG A 37 -3.93 23.89 43.01
CA ARG A 37 -3.31 23.92 41.67
C ARG A 37 -4.36 23.55 40.64
N ILE A 38 -4.35 24.24 39.51
CA ILE A 38 -5.19 23.92 38.35
C ILE A 38 -4.75 22.53 37.86
N ALA A 39 -5.47 21.49 38.28
CA ALA A 39 -5.31 20.16 37.74
C ALA A 39 -6.13 20.07 36.44
N VAL A 40 -5.58 20.57 35.34
CA VAL A 40 -5.85 19.92 34.05
C VAL A 40 -4.85 18.78 33.96
N ARG A 41 -5.13 17.69 34.68
CA ARG A 41 -4.52 16.39 34.42
C ARG A 41 -5.66 15.45 34.19
N SER A 42 -5.88 15.11 32.92
CA SER A 42 -6.56 13.87 32.61
C SER A 42 -5.84 12.76 33.38
N TYR A 43 -6.59 11.79 33.89
CA TYR A 43 -6.06 10.63 34.61
C TYR A 43 -5.11 9.75 33.77
N LEU A 44 -4.72 10.19 32.56
CA LEU A 44 -3.81 9.52 31.63
C LEU A 44 -2.37 10.08 31.66
N ASP A 45 -2.09 11.20 32.32
CA ASP A 45 -0.75 11.83 32.27
C ASP A 45 0.25 11.34 33.33
N ARG A 46 -0.13 10.44 34.26
CA ARG A 46 0.80 9.99 35.32
C ARG A 46 1.73 8.83 34.93
N ASN A 47 1.40 8.06 33.90
CA ASN A 47 2.30 7.02 33.36
C ASN A 47 3.07 7.49 32.10
N ARG A 48 3.00 8.78 31.77
CA ARG A 48 3.79 9.43 30.71
C ARG A 48 5.17 9.93 31.20
N THR A 49 5.64 9.39 32.31
CA THR A 49 6.96 9.74 32.85
C THR A 49 7.96 8.77 32.25
N GLU A 50 8.79 9.29 31.34
CA GLU A 50 9.98 8.68 30.73
C GLU A 50 9.77 7.54 29.71
N LEU A 51 8.76 6.69 29.85
CA LEU A 51 8.47 5.63 28.87
C LEU A 51 7.72 6.12 27.63
N SER A 52 6.87 7.15 27.75
CA SER A 52 6.03 7.60 26.63
C SER A 52 6.79 8.33 25.52
N ASP A 53 7.94 8.94 25.84
CA ASP A 53 8.81 9.58 24.84
C ASP A 53 9.57 8.53 24.01
N ARG A 54 9.62 7.27 24.49
CA ARG A 54 10.25 6.13 23.80
C ARG A 54 9.25 5.29 23.00
N THR A 55 7.95 5.58 23.07
CA THR A 55 6.91 4.76 22.42
C THR A 55 6.09 5.57 21.41
N TYR A 56 5.77 4.97 20.27
CA TYR A 56 4.94 5.61 19.24
C TYR A 56 3.45 5.63 19.65
N MET A 57 2.83 6.82 19.66
CA MET A 57 1.39 6.97 19.90
C MET A 57 0.77 8.03 18.97
N PRO A 58 -0.14 7.66 18.05
CA PRO A 58 -0.80 8.63 17.18
C PRO A 58 -1.77 9.54 17.96
N GLN A 59 -1.83 10.83 17.62
CA GLN A 59 -2.69 11.80 18.32
C GLN A 59 -4.17 11.66 17.94
N LYS A 60 -4.47 11.55 16.63
CA LYS A 60 -5.83 11.46 16.09
C LYS A 60 -5.78 10.99 14.63
N ALA A 61 -6.75 10.14 14.24
CA ALA A 61 -7.03 9.80 12.85
C ALA A 61 -8.45 10.27 12.49
N TRP A 62 -8.66 10.68 11.24
CA TRP A 62 -9.96 11.05 10.70
C TRP A 62 -10.43 9.99 9.71
N PHE A 63 -11.71 9.64 9.76
CA PHE A 63 -12.32 8.65 8.90
C PHE A 63 -13.48 9.30 8.16
N GLU A 64 -13.40 9.30 6.83
CA GLU A 64 -14.47 9.81 5.97
C GLU A 64 -15.45 8.67 5.66
N PRO A 65 -16.77 8.93 5.66
CA PRO A 65 -17.75 7.90 5.32
C PRO A 65 -17.67 7.53 3.84
N TYR A 66 -17.84 6.23 3.55
CA TYR A 66 -17.97 5.74 2.18
C TYR A 66 -19.39 5.97 1.66
N THR A 67 -19.59 7.07 0.94
CA THR A 67 -20.87 7.41 0.32
C THR A 67 -20.69 7.49 -1.20
N PRO A 68 -21.46 6.70 -1.99
CA PRO A 68 -21.45 6.82 -3.45
C PRO A 68 -21.80 8.24 -3.88
N ARG A 69 -21.01 8.79 -4.81
CA ARG A 69 -21.30 10.10 -5.37
C ARG A 69 -22.55 10.04 -6.23
N ARG A 70 -23.36 11.09 -6.17
CA ARG A 70 -24.54 11.27 -7.01
C ARG A 70 -24.25 12.34 -8.04
N PHE A 71 -24.62 12.08 -9.27
CA PHE A 71 -24.48 12.99 -10.40
C PHE A 71 -25.88 13.29 -10.94
N GLU A 72 -26.10 14.52 -11.38
CA GLU A 72 -27.41 14.90 -11.94
C GLU A 72 -27.51 14.50 -13.42
N ARG A 73 -26.38 14.39 -14.11
CA ARG A 73 -26.29 14.13 -15.54
C ARG A 73 -25.21 13.10 -15.85
N ASP A 74 -25.46 12.25 -16.84
CA ASP A 74 -24.57 11.15 -17.22
C ASP A 74 -23.15 11.61 -17.57
N HIS A 75 -23.00 12.76 -18.25
CA HIS A 75 -21.67 13.26 -18.63
C HIS A 75 -20.83 13.73 -17.42
N GLU A 76 -21.47 14.11 -16.31
CA GLU A 76 -20.76 14.48 -15.07
C GLU A 76 -20.20 13.22 -14.41
N GLU A 77 -20.98 12.13 -14.39
CA GLU A 77 -20.53 10.82 -13.92
C GLU A 77 -19.40 10.29 -14.78
N LEU A 78 -19.55 10.31 -16.12
CA LEU A 78 -18.50 9.88 -17.06
C LEU A 78 -17.21 10.69 -16.89
N SER A 79 -17.33 12.02 -16.78
CA SER A 79 -16.19 12.91 -16.54
C SER A 79 -15.51 12.60 -15.21
N TYR A 80 -16.30 12.42 -14.13
CA TYR A 80 -15.76 12.05 -12.82
C TYR A 80 -15.04 10.70 -12.87
N ASN A 81 -15.67 9.68 -13.45
CA ASN A 81 -15.09 8.35 -13.58
C ASN A 81 -13.79 8.39 -14.37
N PHE A 82 -13.74 9.12 -15.49
CA PHE A 82 -12.51 9.34 -16.24
C PHE A 82 -11.43 10.04 -15.41
N TYR A 83 -11.69 11.23 -14.87
CA TYR A 83 -10.66 11.99 -14.16
C TYR A 83 -10.24 11.36 -12.83
N ASN A 84 -11.10 10.60 -12.16
CA ASN A 84 -10.78 9.94 -10.89
C ASN A 84 -10.19 8.55 -11.11
N LEU A 85 -10.90 7.67 -11.82
CA LEU A 85 -10.56 6.25 -11.89
C LEU A 85 -9.44 5.98 -12.90
N GLU A 86 -9.51 6.52 -14.12
CA GLU A 86 -8.43 6.32 -15.11
C GLU A 86 -7.12 6.93 -14.62
N THR A 87 -7.16 8.12 -14.01
CA THR A 87 -5.93 8.74 -13.52
C THR A 87 -5.31 7.94 -12.38
N LYS A 88 -6.11 7.45 -11.42
CA LYS A 88 -5.64 6.57 -10.35
C LYS A 88 -5.08 5.26 -10.91
N LEU A 89 -5.76 4.66 -11.88
CA LEU A 89 -5.33 3.43 -12.54
C LEU A 89 -3.99 3.61 -13.23
N ILE A 90 -3.84 4.64 -14.06
CA ILE A 90 -2.60 4.92 -14.80
C ILE A 90 -1.45 5.24 -13.83
N TRP A 91 -1.68 6.03 -12.78
CA TRP A 91 -0.66 6.29 -11.75
C TRP A 91 -0.24 5.00 -11.03
N THR A 92 -1.21 4.15 -10.67
CA THR A 92 -0.94 2.89 -9.97
C THR A 92 -0.16 1.93 -10.87
N ALA A 93 -0.59 1.75 -12.12
CA ALA A 93 0.09 0.92 -13.11
C ALA A 93 1.52 1.39 -13.40
N PHE A 94 1.74 2.72 -13.40
CA PHE A 94 3.04 3.30 -13.64
C PHE A 94 3.99 3.18 -12.43
N ASP A 95 3.52 3.48 -11.22
CA ASP A 95 4.34 3.54 -10.00
C ASP A 95 4.52 2.17 -9.33
N THR A 96 3.42 1.53 -8.94
CA THR A 96 3.41 0.23 -8.25
C THR A 96 2.25 -0.62 -8.77
N PRO A 97 2.42 -1.31 -9.93
CA PRO A 97 1.34 -2.00 -10.63
C PRO A 97 0.73 -3.15 -9.80
N GLU A 98 1.44 -3.68 -8.81
CA GLU A 98 0.93 -4.72 -7.92
C GLU A 98 -0.30 -4.28 -7.10
N LYS A 99 -0.51 -2.96 -6.93
CA LYS A 99 -1.62 -2.40 -6.13
C LYS A 99 -2.92 -2.20 -6.90
N ILE A 100 -2.99 -2.59 -8.18
CA ILE A 100 -4.22 -2.42 -8.98
C ILE A 100 -5.41 -3.14 -8.33
N GLY A 101 -5.21 -4.33 -7.77
CA GLY A 101 -6.26 -5.06 -7.04
C GLY A 101 -6.81 -4.29 -5.83
N MET A 102 -5.93 -3.65 -5.06
CA MET A 102 -6.31 -2.77 -3.93
C MET A 102 -7.08 -1.54 -4.41
N LEU A 103 -6.60 -0.88 -5.46
CA LEU A 103 -7.28 0.29 -6.05
C LEU A 103 -8.70 -0.07 -6.47
N ILE A 104 -8.88 -1.18 -7.19
CA ILE A 104 -10.19 -1.63 -7.65
C ILE A 104 -11.10 -1.90 -6.44
N HIS A 105 -10.57 -2.54 -5.38
CA HIS A 105 -11.34 -2.82 -4.16
C HIS A 105 -11.78 -1.54 -3.44
N ASP A 106 -10.86 -0.60 -3.22
CA ASP A 106 -11.13 0.66 -2.52
C ASP A 106 -12.18 1.50 -3.25
N GLU A 107 -12.10 1.57 -4.59
CA GLU A 107 -13.08 2.32 -5.38
C GLU A 107 -14.41 1.55 -5.51
N THR A 108 -14.40 0.22 -5.45
CA THR A 108 -15.64 -0.59 -5.34
C THR A 108 -16.36 -0.32 -4.02
N ILE A 109 -15.62 -0.24 -2.90
CA ILE A 109 -16.18 0.14 -1.58
C ILE A 109 -16.80 1.55 -1.65
N LYS A 110 -16.17 2.47 -2.38
CA LYS A 110 -16.69 3.83 -2.62
C LYS A 110 -17.88 3.87 -3.59
N GLY A 111 -18.28 2.74 -4.17
CA GLY A 111 -19.47 2.58 -5.00
C GLY A 111 -19.23 2.40 -6.50
N ALA A 112 -17.99 2.37 -6.98
CA ALA A 112 -17.68 2.17 -8.40
C ALA A 112 -17.76 0.70 -8.81
N LYS A 113 -18.98 0.19 -9.02
CA LYS A 113 -19.22 -1.24 -9.36
C LYS A 113 -18.77 -1.65 -10.76
N HIS A 114 -18.59 -0.70 -11.68
CA HIS A 114 -18.23 -0.96 -13.06
C HIS A 114 -16.75 -1.38 -13.25
N LEU A 115 -15.93 -1.32 -12.21
CA LEU A 115 -14.49 -1.60 -12.30
C LEU A 115 -14.14 -3.06 -12.62
N TYR A 116 -15.06 -4.00 -12.38
CA TYR A 116 -14.90 -5.41 -12.79
C TYR A 116 -15.58 -5.71 -14.13
N ASN A 117 -15.99 -4.68 -14.88
CA ASN A 117 -16.46 -4.87 -16.24
C ASN A 117 -15.28 -5.16 -17.17
N LYS A 118 -15.55 -5.92 -18.24
CA LYS A 118 -14.58 -6.24 -19.29
C LYS A 118 -13.82 -5.01 -19.78
N GLU A 119 -14.52 -3.94 -20.13
CA GLU A 119 -13.93 -2.70 -20.65
C GLU A 119 -12.89 -2.09 -19.71
N PHE A 120 -13.15 -2.06 -18.40
CA PHE A 120 -12.21 -1.50 -17.43
C PHE A 120 -11.01 -2.42 -17.20
N LEU A 121 -11.21 -3.74 -17.21
CA LEU A 121 -10.11 -4.71 -17.07
C LEU A 121 -9.22 -4.73 -18.33
N ASP A 122 -9.81 -4.58 -19.51
CA ASP A 122 -9.08 -4.37 -20.78
C ASP A 122 -8.24 -3.07 -20.71
N ALA A 123 -8.82 -1.98 -20.19
CA ALA A 123 -8.09 -0.74 -19.95
C ALA A 123 -6.95 -0.91 -18.93
N ALA A 124 -7.17 -1.64 -17.83
CA ALA A 124 -6.14 -1.93 -16.84
C ALA A 124 -4.97 -2.74 -17.42
N LEU A 125 -5.26 -3.74 -18.25
CA LEU A 125 -4.24 -4.50 -18.98
C LEU A 125 -3.46 -3.60 -19.94
N HIS A 126 -4.16 -2.78 -20.73
CA HIS A 126 -3.55 -1.83 -21.66
C HIS A 126 -2.64 -0.84 -20.93
N TRP A 127 -3.13 -0.17 -19.89
CA TRP A 127 -2.36 0.83 -19.14
C TRP A 127 -1.19 0.22 -18.36
N THR A 128 -1.26 -1.05 -17.96
CA THR A 128 -0.12 -1.75 -17.34
C THR A 128 0.97 -2.05 -18.36
N ARG A 129 0.61 -2.49 -19.58
CA ARG A 129 1.56 -2.70 -20.69
C ARG A 129 2.22 -1.39 -21.11
N GLU A 130 1.42 -0.35 -21.31
CA GLU A 130 1.91 0.98 -21.65
C GLU A 130 2.74 1.58 -20.51
N GLY A 131 2.33 1.42 -19.25
CA GLY A 131 3.11 1.83 -18.08
C GLY A 131 4.52 1.22 -18.04
N ARG A 132 4.65 -0.07 -18.37
CA ARG A 132 5.95 -0.74 -18.53
C ARG A 132 6.75 -0.17 -19.68
N TYR A 133 6.14 0.03 -20.84
CA TYR A 133 6.78 0.66 -21.98
C TYR A 133 7.35 2.04 -21.61
N TRP A 134 6.54 2.89 -20.97
CA TRP A 134 6.92 4.24 -20.57
C TRP A 134 8.03 4.26 -19.53
N ARG A 135 7.99 3.33 -18.56
CA ARG A 135 9.05 3.18 -17.55
C ARG A 135 10.38 2.78 -18.21
N CYS A 136 10.35 1.87 -19.17
CA CYS A 136 11.54 1.41 -19.89
C CYS A 136 12.19 2.52 -20.74
N ILE A 137 11.37 3.34 -21.43
CA ILE A 137 11.89 4.49 -22.21
C ILE A 137 12.26 5.72 -21.36
N GLY A 138 12.15 5.63 -20.03
CA GLY A 138 12.59 6.68 -19.11
C GLY A 138 11.62 7.85 -18.93
N ILE A 139 10.32 7.66 -19.18
CA ILE A 139 9.30 8.63 -18.72
C ILE A 139 9.25 8.57 -17.20
N THR A 140 9.17 9.72 -16.52
CA THR A 140 9.07 9.78 -15.04
C THR A 140 7.66 10.11 -14.54
N LYS A 141 6.86 10.80 -15.36
CA LYS A 141 5.48 11.18 -15.03
C LYS A 141 4.58 10.81 -16.20
N PRO A 142 3.57 9.95 -16.01
CA PRO A 142 2.71 9.52 -17.11
C PRO A 142 1.83 10.66 -17.63
N PHE A 143 1.45 11.62 -16.78
CA PHE A 143 0.64 12.78 -17.17
C PHE A 143 1.52 14.02 -17.40
N TYR A 144 1.50 14.56 -18.63
CA TYR A 144 2.07 15.89 -18.90
C TYR A 144 1.13 16.99 -18.39
N ASN A 145 -0.17 16.82 -18.63
CA ASN A 145 -1.22 17.65 -18.06
C ASN A 145 -2.42 16.75 -17.64
N LYS A 146 -3.46 17.33 -17.05
CA LYS A 146 -4.63 16.56 -16.57
C LYS A 146 -5.45 15.86 -17.67
N LYS A 147 -5.29 16.26 -18.93
CA LYS A 147 -6.04 15.77 -20.09
C LYS A 147 -5.21 14.93 -21.05
N THR A 148 -3.88 14.98 -20.95
CA THR A 148 -2.94 14.44 -21.95
C THR A 148 -1.78 13.76 -21.26
N LEU A 149 -1.56 12.50 -21.65
CA LEU A 149 -0.41 11.72 -21.23
C LEU A 149 0.88 12.25 -21.87
N ARG A 150 1.99 12.10 -21.16
CA ARG A 150 3.32 12.54 -21.61
C ARG A 150 3.77 11.79 -22.87
N VAL A 151 3.35 10.54 -23.01
CA VAL A 151 3.66 9.71 -24.17
C VAL A 151 3.06 10.27 -25.47
N HIS A 152 1.92 10.97 -25.42
CA HIS A 152 1.30 11.57 -26.62
C HIS A 152 1.73 13.02 -26.89
N CYS A 153 2.79 13.48 -26.24
CA CYS A 153 3.32 14.83 -26.48
C CYS A 153 4.36 14.78 -27.60
N TRP A 154 3.98 15.18 -28.81
CA TRP A 154 4.89 15.33 -29.95
C TRP A 154 5.19 16.79 -30.29
N HIS A 155 6.32 17.03 -30.95
CA HIS A 155 6.62 18.34 -31.52
C HIS A 155 5.86 18.55 -32.83
N ASP A 156 5.24 19.72 -32.98
CA ASP A 156 4.52 20.15 -34.20
C ASP A 156 5.25 21.29 -34.94
N ARG A 157 6.10 22.05 -34.22
CA ARG A 157 6.90 23.17 -34.77
C ARG A 157 8.40 22.86 -34.77
N GLY A 158 8.75 21.58 -34.82
CA GLY A 158 10.12 21.10 -34.78
C GLY A 158 10.67 20.72 -36.16
N VAL A 159 11.81 20.04 -36.18
CA VAL A 159 12.44 19.48 -37.39
C VAL A 159 11.53 18.45 -38.08
N GLN A 160 10.74 17.72 -37.30
CA GLN A 160 9.75 16.75 -37.76
C GLN A 160 8.45 16.93 -36.97
N ILE A 161 7.31 16.75 -37.66
CA ILE A 161 5.97 16.77 -37.06
C ILE A 161 5.62 15.36 -36.62
N GLY A 162 5.08 15.20 -35.40
CA GLY A 162 4.64 13.91 -34.88
C GLY A 162 5.73 13.12 -34.13
N THR A 163 6.96 13.65 -34.05
CA THR A 163 8.05 13.06 -33.28
C THR A 163 7.84 13.26 -31.78
N LEU A 164 8.03 12.20 -30.99
CA LEU A 164 7.93 12.24 -29.54
C LEU A 164 8.92 13.24 -28.93
N VAL A 165 8.48 14.05 -27.97
CA VAL A 165 9.38 14.97 -27.26
C VAL A 165 10.26 14.20 -26.27
N LEU A 166 11.49 13.88 -26.68
CA LEU A 166 12.48 13.19 -25.86
C LEU A 166 13.25 14.14 -24.93
N SER A 167 13.32 13.80 -23.64
CA SER A 167 14.22 14.46 -22.69
C SER A 167 15.60 13.79 -22.69
N GLN A 168 16.60 14.40 -22.04
CA GLN A 168 17.94 13.81 -21.96
C GLN A 168 17.95 12.44 -21.27
N ALA A 169 17.12 12.26 -20.23
CA ALA A 169 17.01 10.98 -19.55
C ALA A 169 16.44 9.89 -20.48
N MET A 170 15.43 10.24 -21.29
CA MET A 170 14.84 9.31 -22.27
C MET A 170 15.84 8.97 -23.37
N ARG A 171 16.62 9.95 -23.86
CA ARG A 171 17.68 9.70 -24.83
C ARG A 171 18.73 8.73 -24.28
N HIS A 172 19.18 8.92 -23.04
CA HIS A 172 20.14 8.01 -22.43
C HIS A 172 19.57 6.60 -22.18
N ALA A 173 18.27 6.50 -21.86
CA ALA A 173 17.59 5.19 -21.80
C ALA A 173 17.54 4.51 -23.17
N LEU A 174 17.22 5.25 -24.25
CA LEU A 174 17.28 4.72 -25.62
C LEU A 174 18.70 4.31 -26.02
N MET A 175 19.72 5.05 -25.60
CA MET A 175 21.12 4.67 -25.84
C MET A 175 21.49 3.38 -25.11
N ASP A 176 20.97 3.15 -23.89
CA ASP A 176 21.18 1.89 -23.16
C ASP A 176 20.45 0.72 -23.83
N LEU A 177 19.25 0.94 -24.38
CA LEU A 177 18.51 -0.04 -25.17
C LEU A 177 19.25 -0.39 -26.47
N GLU A 178 19.67 0.61 -27.24
CA GLU A 178 20.41 0.39 -28.49
C GLU A 178 21.78 -0.27 -28.24
N ARG A 179 22.43 0.03 -27.10
CA ARG A 179 23.64 -0.69 -26.70
C ARG A 179 23.35 -2.16 -26.45
N ALA A 180 22.28 -2.48 -25.73
CA ALA A 180 21.89 -3.86 -25.46
C ALA A 180 21.54 -4.62 -26.76
N VAL A 181 20.87 -3.97 -27.71
CA VAL A 181 20.58 -4.55 -29.04
C VAL A 181 21.87 -4.78 -29.82
N ARG A 182 22.77 -3.79 -29.94
CA ARG A 182 24.05 -3.96 -30.65
C ARG A 182 24.89 -5.08 -30.06
N ARG A 183 24.96 -5.19 -28.73
CA ARG A 183 25.62 -6.32 -28.06
C ARG A 183 25.02 -7.66 -28.51
N LYS A 184 23.69 -7.76 -28.54
CA LYS A 184 22.98 -8.95 -29.03
C LYS A 184 23.34 -9.27 -30.48
N GLU A 185 23.31 -8.27 -31.36
CA GLU A 185 23.60 -8.41 -32.79
C GLU A 185 25.06 -8.85 -33.04
N LEU A 186 25.99 -8.45 -32.16
CA LEU A 186 27.38 -8.88 -32.17
C LEU A 186 27.59 -10.29 -31.56
N GLY A 187 26.55 -10.93 -31.05
CA GLY A 187 26.63 -12.24 -30.39
C GLY A 187 27.16 -12.19 -28.95
N LEU A 188 27.25 -10.99 -28.36
CA LEU A 188 27.60 -10.81 -26.95
C LEU A 188 26.33 -10.91 -26.07
N PRO A 189 26.48 -11.24 -24.77
CA PRO A 189 25.37 -11.19 -23.83
C PRO A 189 24.71 -9.79 -23.81
N PRO A 190 23.39 -9.67 -24.03
CA PRO A 190 22.69 -8.40 -24.11
C PRO A 190 22.44 -7.81 -22.72
N ASN A 191 23.51 -7.32 -22.11
CA ASN A 191 23.51 -6.79 -20.76
C ASN A 191 22.79 -5.43 -20.69
N TYR A 192 21.46 -5.46 -20.52
CA TYR A 192 20.68 -4.26 -20.24
C TYR A 192 20.72 -3.93 -18.75
N ILE A 193 21.33 -2.80 -18.38
CA ILE A 193 21.54 -2.42 -16.98
C ILE A 193 20.22 -2.32 -16.20
N TRP A 194 19.17 -1.78 -16.83
CA TRP A 194 17.88 -1.54 -16.17
C TRP A 194 17.04 -2.80 -15.98
N ASP A 195 17.39 -3.93 -16.59
CA ASP A 195 16.77 -5.23 -16.26
C ASP A 195 17.24 -5.76 -14.89
N ARG A 196 18.36 -5.23 -14.36
CA ARG A 196 18.81 -5.51 -12.97
C ARG A 196 18.27 -4.49 -11.95
N TRP A 197 17.44 -3.55 -12.39
CA TRP A 197 16.80 -2.58 -11.53
C TRP A 197 15.48 -3.13 -10.98
N GLY A 198 15.30 -3.03 -9.67
CA GLY A 198 14.10 -3.40 -8.94
C GLY A 198 13.52 -2.23 -8.13
N PRO A 199 12.47 -2.47 -7.33
CA PRO A 199 11.79 -1.44 -6.55
C PRO A 199 12.68 -0.66 -5.58
N ILE A 200 13.73 -1.30 -5.03
CA ILE A 200 14.64 -0.70 -4.05
C ILE A 200 15.95 -0.18 -4.64
N GLY A 201 16.17 -0.37 -5.95
CA GLY A 201 17.44 -0.06 -6.61
C GLY A 201 17.98 -1.25 -7.39
N PHE A 202 19.30 -1.37 -7.51
CA PHE A 202 19.92 -2.52 -8.16
C PHE A 202 19.88 -3.76 -7.25
N ILE A 203 19.48 -4.88 -7.85
CA ILE A 203 19.25 -6.16 -7.16
C ILE A 203 20.55 -6.77 -6.64
N ASP A 204 21.66 -6.53 -7.33
CA ASP A 204 23.00 -7.00 -6.96
C ASP A 204 23.67 -6.16 -5.85
N GLY A 205 22.97 -5.16 -5.30
CA GLY A 205 23.48 -4.28 -4.26
C GLY A 205 24.50 -3.24 -4.77
N SER A 206 24.65 -3.10 -6.10
CA SER A 206 25.52 -2.09 -6.69
C SER A 206 25.01 -0.67 -6.44
N LYS A 207 25.92 0.31 -6.60
CA LYS A 207 25.59 1.73 -6.44
C LYS A 207 24.52 2.14 -7.44
N THR A 208 23.58 2.98 -7.01
CA THR A 208 22.57 3.55 -7.90
C THR A 208 23.21 4.37 -9.02
N ASP A 209 22.89 3.99 -10.26
CA ASP A 209 23.17 4.78 -11.45
C ASP A 209 21.96 5.69 -11.72
N TYR A 210 22.22 6.92 -12.15
CA TYR A 210 21.21 7.95 -12.30
C TYR A 210 21.14 8.45 -13.74
N LEU A 211 19.92 8.49 -14.28
CA LEU A 211 19.63 9.19 -15.54
C LEU A 211 19.19 10.65 -15.26
N PRO A 212 19.62 11.62 -16.11
CA PRO A 212 20.63 11.50 -17.15
C PRO A 212 22.07 11.51 -16.59
N ARG A 213 22.95 10.70 -17.18
CA ARG A 213 24.40 10.68 -16.88
C ARG A 213 25.11 11.95 -17.35
N PHE A 214 26.13 12.38 -16.61
CA PHE A 214 26.98 13.51 -16.99
C PHE A 214 28.14 13.05 -17.89
N SER A 215 28.65 13.94 -18.73
CA SER A 215 29.79 13.65 -19.62
C SER A 215 31.05 13.19 -18.90
N HIS A 216 31.26 13.61 -17.65
CA HIS A 216 32.41 13.23 -16.82
C HIS A 216 32.29 11.82 -16.25
N ASN A 217 31.09 11.25 -16.22
CA ASN A 217 30.83 9.90 -15.74
C ASN A 217 29.82 9.21 -16.66
N PRO A 218 30.21 8.91 -17.92
CA PRO A 218 29.36 8.19 -18.85
C PRO A 218 29.24 6.72 -18.43
N TYR A 219 28.29 6.01 -19.04
CA TYR A 219 28.27 4.55 -18.93
C TYR A 219 29.47 3.97 -19.70
N ILE A 220 30.19 3.05 -19.08
CA ILE A 220 31.35 2.37 -19.68
C ILE A 220 30.97 0.92 -19.95
N ASP A 221 31.03 0.52 -21.23
CA ASP A 221 30.87 -0.88 -21.62
C ASP A 221 32.27 -1.54 -21.73
N PRO A 222 32.57 -2.60 -20.94
CA PRO A 222 33.84 -3.32 -21.02
C PRO A 222 34.14 -3.89 -22.42
N ASP A 223 33.12 -4.19 -23.21
CA ASP A 223 33.26 -4.77 -24.55
C ASP A 223 33.40 -3.68 -25.65
N GLY A 224 33.42 -2.40 -25.27
CA GLY A 224 33.68 -1.28 -26.18
C GLY A 224 32.50 -0.93 -27.12
N VAL A 225 31.28 -1.37 -26.82
CA VAL A 225 30.10 -1.03 -27.63
C VAL A 225 29.69 0.43 -27.40
N GLU A 226 29.97 1.26 -28.40
CA GLU A 226 29.62 2.68 -28.40
C GLU A 226 28.24 2.95 -29.01
N VAL A 227 27.53 3.89 -28.39
CA VAL A 227 26.23 4.41 -28.84
C VAL A 227 26.19 5.90 -28.53
N THR A 228 25.69 6.68 -29.47
CA THR A 228 25.57 8.14 -29.40
C THR A 228 24.12 8.59 -29.59
N GLU A 229 23.86 9.88 -29.36
CA GLU A 229 22.53 10.46 -29.63
C GLU A 229 22.14 10.37 -31.12
N LEU A 230 23.13 10.42 -32.02
CA LEU A 230 22.89 10.31 -33.47
C LEU A 230 22.44 8.90 -33.87
N ASP A 231 22.91 7.87 -33.17
CA ASP A 231 22.50 6.49 -33.40
C ASP A 231 21.03 6.25 -33.04
N VAL A 232 20.55 6.94 -32.00
CA VAL A 232 19.17 6.78 -31.52
C VAL A 232 18.18 7.76 -32.14
N ALA A 233 18.66 8.82 -32.81
CA ALA A 233 17.84 9.84 -33.46
C ALA A 233 16.81 9.31 -34.48
N PRO A 234 17.07 8.23 -35.24
CA PRO A 234 16.08 7.62 -36.14
C PRO A 234 14.90 6.97 -35.41
N PHE A 235 15.07 6.51 -34.17
CA PHE A 235 14.05 5.81 -33.40
C PHE A 235 13.21 6.81 -32.60
N ASN A 236 12.34 7.55 -33.29
CA ASN A 236 11.72 8.74 -32.75
C ASN A 236 10.18 8.71 -32.71
N THR A 237 9.58 7.67 -33.30
CA THR A 237 8.15 7.31 -33.13
C THR A 237 7.98 6.12 -32.18
N HIS A 238 6.77 5.93 -31.64
CA HIS A 238 6.49 4.83 -30.72
C HIS A 238 6.65 3.47 -31.38
N GLU A 239 6.17 3.34 -32.62
CA GLU A 239 6.18 2.11 -33.40
C GLU A 239 7.62 1.67 -33.67
N GLN A 240 8.47 2.59 -34.14
CA GLN A 240 9.89 2.30 -34.39
C GLN A 240 10.64 1.85 -33.13
N ILE A 241 10.38 2.52 -32.00
CA ILE A 241 10.99 2.16 -30.71
C ILE A 241 10.48 0.77 -30.27
N LYS A 242 9.18 0.50 -30.38
CA LYS A 242 8.60 -0.80 -30.01
C LYS A 242 9.13 -1.92 -30.91
N GLU A 243 9.21 -1.71 -32.22
CA GLU A 243 9.73 -2.71 -33.17
C GLU A 243 11.21 -3.05 -32.91
N ARG A 244 12.05 -2.03 -32.65
CA ARG A 244 13.49 -2.22 -32.41
C ARG A 244 13.79 -2.84 -31.04
N TYR A 245 13.07 -2.45 -29.99
CA TYR A 245 13.44 -2.75 -28.60
C TYR A 245 12.41 -3.62 -27.85
N SER A 246 11.46 -4.24 -28.56
CA SER A 246 10.36 -5.04 -27.99
C SER A 246 10.83 -6.07 -26.95
N GLU A 247 11.90 -6.80 -27.24
CA GLU A 247 12.43 -7.85 -26.35
C GLU A 247 12.87 -7.34 -24.96
N PHE A 248 13.36 -6.10 -24.89
CA PHE A 248 13.77 -5.47 -23.62
C PHE A 248 12.58 -4.79 -22.93
N ILE A 249 11.63 -4.28 -23.71
CA ILE A 249 10.44 -3.58 -23.23
C ILE A 249 9.41 -4.57 -22.68
N GLU A 250 8.99 -5.53 -23.51
CA GLU A 250 7.91 -6.45 -23.23
C GLU A 250 8.38 -7.52 -22.23
N PRO A 251 7.64 -7.72 -21.13
CA PRO A 251 7.97 -8.75 -20.17
C PRO A 251 7.55 -10.13 -20.68
N ASP A 252 8.32 -11.17 -20.33
CA ASP A 252 7.95 -12.55 -20.64
C ASP A 252 6.91 -13.06 -19.64
N LEU A 253 5.72 -13.35 -20.15
CA LEU A 253 4.56 -13.82 -19.39
C LEU A 253 4.52 -15.36 -19.29
N THR A 254 5.28 -16.07 -20.13
CA THR A 254 5.19 -17.52 -20.27
C THR A 254 5.47 -18.28 -18.97
N PRO A 255 6.43 -17.88 -18.10
CA PRO A 255 6.71 -18.60 -16.85
C PRO A 255 5.56 -18.52 -15.84
N PHE A 256 4.69 -17.53 -15.97
CA PHE A 256 3.57 -17.28 -15.04
C PHE A 256 2.22 -17.76 -15.59
N SER A 257 2.21 -18.35 -16.78
CA SER A 257 1.00 -18.93 -17.37
C SER A 257 0.45 -20.04 -16.46
N GLY A 258 -0.79 -19.90 -16.01
CA GLY A 258 -1.45 -20.88 -15.14
C GLY A 258 -1.07 -20.82 -13.66
N VAL A 259 -0.04 -20.07 -13.26
CA VAL A 259 0.43 -19.98 -11.86
C VAL A 259 -0.67 -19.53 -10.90
N PHE A 260 -1.47 -18.55 -11.31
CA PHE A 260 -2.58 -18.03 -10.50
C PHE A 260 -3.80 -18.96 -10.44
N ARG A 261 -3.87 -19.98 -11.31
CA ARG A 261 -4.91 -21.03 -11.28
C ARG A 261 -4.47 -22.24 -10.46
N SER A 262 -3.18 -22.50 -10.37
CA SER A 262 -2.63 -23.63 -9.64
C SER A 262 -2.87 -23.48 -8.12
N PRO A 263 -3.24 -24.55 -7.41
CA PRO A 263 -3.40 -24.52 -5.96
C PRO A 263 -2.13 -24.07 -5.21
N SER A 264 -2.28 -23.20 -4.21
CA SER A 264 -1.17 -22.86 -3.30
C SER A 264 -1.66 -22.43 -1.91
N HIS A 265 -0.77 -22.55 -0.91
CA HIS A 265 -1.16 -22.61 0.50
C HIS A 265 -0.29 -21.76 1.44
N GLY A 266 0.29 -20.64 1.01
CA GLY A 266 0.91 -19.67 1.95
C GLY A 266 2.12 -20.20 2.74
N ALA A 267 2.93 -21.06 2.13
CA ALA A 267 4.04 -21.77 2.77
C ALA A 267 3.63 -22.61 4.00
N LEU A 268 2.39 -23.11 4.05
CA LEU A 268 1.95 -24.09 5.06
C LEU A 268 2.61 -25.45 4.84
N THR A 269 2.99 -26.11 5.93
CA THR A 269 3.48 -27.50 5.93
C THR A 269 2.49 -28.40 6.67
N LEU A 270 2.75 -29.71 6.77
CA LEU A 270 1.88 -30.64 7.51
C LEU A 270 1.62 -30.22 8.96
N ASP A 271 2.62 -29.65 9.61
CA ASP A 271 2.53 -29.23 11.02
C ASP A 271 1.65 -27.98 11.19
N ASP A 272 1.29 -27.33 10.09
CA ASP A 272 0.36 -26.22 10.06
C ASP A 272 -1.07 -26.64 9.72
N VAL A 273 -1.32 -27.90 9.37
CA VAL A 273 -2.67 -28.41 9.16
C VAL A 273 -3.38 -28.51 10.52
N PRO A 274 -4.56 -27.89 10.69
CA PRO A 274 -5.24 -27.87 11.99
C PRO A 274 -5.64 -29.26 12.49
N GLU A 275 -6.12 -30.12 11.60
CA GLU A 275 -6.64 -31.45 11.95
C GLU A 275 -5.54 -32.51 11.84
N GLN A 276 -4.93 -32.85 12.97
CA GLN A 276 -3.82 -33.81 13.02
C GLN A 276 -4.26 -35.23 12.58
N ALA A 277 -5.52 -35.62 12.80
CA ALA A 277 -6.02 -36.90 12.33
C ALA A 277 -5.98 -37.03 10.80
N ALA A 278 -6.20 -35.93 10.06
CA ALA A 278 -6.11 -35.93 8.60
C ALA A 278 -4.65 -36.10 8.12
N VAL A 279 -3.70 -35.47 8.82
CA VAL A 279 -2.26 -35.60 8.57
C VAL A 279 -1.77 -37.02 8.85
N GLU A 280 -2.22 -37.62 9.96
CA GLU A 280 -1.89 -39.00 10.32
C GLU A 280 -2.44 -39.99 9.29
N LEU A 281 -3.69 -39.81 8.84
CA LEU A 281 -4.28 -40.62 7.77
C LEU A 281 -3.47 -40.51 6.48
N PHE A 282 -3.09 -39.30 6.07
CA PHE A 282 -2.24 -39.08 4.89
C PHE A 282 -0.90 -39.82 5.01
N ARG A 283 -0.22 -39.69 6.16
CA ARG A 283 1.06 -40.38 6.44
C ARG A 283 0.90 -41.90 6.39
N GLN A 284 -0.16 -42.44 6.99
CA GLN A 284 -0.45 -43.88 6.98
C GLN A 284 -0.69 -44.41 5.56
N LEU A 285 -1.54 -43.73 4.77
CA LEU A 285 -1.88 -44.16 3.41
C LEU A 285 -0.69 -44.07 2.45
N LYS A 286 0.12 -43.01 2.52
CA LYS A 286 1.35 -42.89 1.72
C LYS A 286 2.41 -43.91 2.14
N SER A 287 2.54 -44.19 3.45
CA SER A 287 3.43 -45.24 3.94
C SER A 287 3.01 -46.63 3.47
N LYS A 288 1.71 -46.94 3.44
CA LYS A 288 1.18 -48.20 2.87
C LYS A 288 1.53 -48.34 1.38
N ALA A 289 1.52 -47.22 0.63
CA ALA A 289 1.91 -47.18 -0.77
C ALA A 289 3.44 -47.22 -1.01
N GLY A 290 4.25 -47.38 0.05
CA GLY A 290 5.71 -47.42 -0.07
C GLY A 290 6.36 -46.07 -0.36
N THR A 291 5.61 -44.96 -0.26
CA THR A 291 6.15 -43.61 -0.43
C THR A 291 6.65 -43.10 0.92
N PRO A 292 7.96 -42.80 1.08
CA PRO A 292 8.48 -42.29 2.34
C PRO A 292 7.91 -40.89 2.62
N VAL A 293 7.11 -40.75 3.67
CA VAL A 293 6.67 -39.45 4.18
C VAL A 293 7.52 -39.13 5.40
N PHE A 294 8.42 -38.15 5.29
CA PHE A 294 9.27 -37.75 6.39
C PHE A 294 8.40 -37.21 7.54
N SER A 295 8.67 -37.70 8.76
CA SER A 295 7.93 -37.33 9.97
C SER A 295 8.28 -35.92 10.48
N ALA A 296 9.34 -35.30 9.96
CA ALA A 296 9.77 -33.95 10.34
C ALA A 296 9.08 -32.88 9.47
N GLY A 297 8.78 -31.73 10.08
CA GLY A 297 7.98 -30.60 9.57
C GLY A 297 8.44 -29.88 8.29
N GLY A 298 9.38 -30.45 7.54
CA GLY A 298 9.92 -29.92 6.29
C GLY A 298 9.72 -30.83 5.07
N ALA A 299 8.88 -31.87 5.16
CA ALA A 299 8.54 -32.69 3.99
C ALA A 299 7.80 -31.84 2.94
N GLU A 300 8.37 -31.70 1.75
CA GLU A 300 7.72 -31.02 0.62
C GLU A 300 6.52 -31.86 0.14
N ILE A 301 5.36 -31.22 0.06
CA ILE A 301 4.11 -31.86 -0.34
C ILE A 301 3.58 -31.17 -1.58
N ALA A 302 3.13 -31.99 -2.54
CA ALA A 302 2.48 -31.49 -3.73
C ALA A 302 1.27 -30.62 -3.34
N PRO A 303 1.10 -29.41 -3.90
CA PRO A 303 -0.03 -28.53 -3.56
C PRO A 303 -1.40 -29.20 -3.75
N ALA A 304 -1.54 -30.12 -4.71
CA ALA A 304 -2.76 -30.90 -4.90
C ALA A 304 -3.08 -31.80 -3.69
N ASP A 305 -2.07 -32.50 -3.13
CA ASP A 305 -2.25 -33.31 -1.92
C ASP A 305 -2.57 -32.44 -0.70
N MET A 306 -1.93 -31.27 -0.58
CA MET A 306 -2.23 -30.31 0.48
C MET A 306 -3.67 -29.77 0.37
N ARG A 307 -4.16 -29.53 -0.85
CA ARG A 307 -5.55 -29.14 -1.12
C ARG A 307 -6.53 -30.20 -0.61
N VAL A 308 -6.30 -31.48 -0.93
CA VAL A 308 -7.09 -32.62 -0.45
C VAL A 308 -7.11 -32.69 1.09
N LEU A 309 -5.95 -32.51 1.74
CA LEU A 309 -5.86 -32.45 3.20
C LEU A 309 -6.76 -31.36 3.81
N PHE A 310 -6.83 -30.18 3.20
CA PHE A 310 -7.73 -29.12 3.66
C PHE A 310 -9.21 -29.44 3.43
N TYR A 311 -9.57 -30.16 2.36
CA TYR A 311 -10.94 -30.65 2.17
C TYR A 311 -11.37 -31.63 3.24
N LEU A 312 -10.49 -32.54 3.65
CA LEU A 312 -10.74 -33.47 4.75
C LEU A 312 -10.82 -32.76 6.09
N SER A 313 -9.90 -31.82 6.33
CA SER A 313 -9.82 -31.07 7.60
C SER A 313 -11.03 -30.14 7.80
N ALA A 314 -11.62 -29.64 6.71
CA ALA A 314 -12.75 -28.71 6.78
C ALA A 314 -14.11 -29.38 7.03
N ASP A 315 -14.24 -30.69 6.80
CA ASP A 315 -15.50 -31.41 6.97
C ASP A 315 -15.26 -32.78 7.66
N PRO A 316 -15.63 -32.91 8.94
CA PRO A 316 -15.49 -34.16 9.69
C PRO A 316 -16.16 -35.35 9.02
N GLN A 317 -17.26 -35.16 8.27
CA GLN A 317 -17.95 -36.25 7.59
C GLN A 317 -17.13 -36.82 6.42
N ARG A 318 -16.37 -35.97 5.72
CA ARG A 318 -15.46 -36.40 4.65
C ARG A 318 -14.27 -37.15 5.22
N MET A 319 -13.76 -36.68 6.36
CA MET A 319 -12.68 -37.35 7.07
C MET A 319 -13.12 -38.76 7.50
N GLU A 320 -14.28 -38.93 8.13
CA GLU A 320 -14.75 -40.27 8.53
C GLU A 320 -14.94 -41.23 7.33
N LYS A 321 -15.41 -40.72 6.18
CA LYS A 321 -15.47 -41.52 4.95
C LYS A 321 -14.08 -41.90 4.43
N ALA A 322 -13.12 -40.97 4.48
CA ALA A 322 -11.74 -41.20 4.05
C ALA A 322 -10.98 -42.19 4.95
N ARG A 323 -11.40 -42.41 6.20
CA ARG A 323 -10.82 -43.47 7.05
C ARG A 323 -11.15 -44.88 6.56
N GLY A 324 -12.22 -45.03 5.78
CA GLY A 324 -12.67 -46.32 5.25
C GLY A 324 -12.02 -46.74 3.93
N VAL A 325 -11.09 -45.96 3.38
CA VAL A 325 -10.40 -46.26 2.11
C VAL A 325 -8.96 -46.74 2.33
N ASP A 326 -8.43 -47.50 1.38
CA ASP A 326 -7.17 -48.23 1.56
C ASP A 326 -5.95 -47.51 0.94
N SER A 327 -6.19 -46.53 0.06
CA SER A 327 -5.14 -45.76 -0.61
C SER A 327 -5.41 -44.26 -0.64
N TRP A 328 -4.33 -43.44 -0.71
CA TRP A 328 -4.48 -41.98 -0.88
C TRP A 328 -5.09 -41.62 -2.24
N GLN A 329 -4.88 -42.46 -3.25
CA GLN A 329 -5.48 -42.30 -4.57
C GLN A 329 -7.01 -42.40 -4.49
N GLU A 330 -7.55 -43.37 -3.75
CA GLU A 330 -9.00 -43.48 -3.50
C GLU A 330 -9.56 -42.27 -2.75
N VAL A 331 -8.79 -41.69 -1.81
CA VAL A 331 -9.19 -40.43 -1.14
C VAL A 331 -9.31 -39.29 -2.16
N CYS A 332 -8.34 -39.18 -3.07
CA CYS A 332 -8.35 -38.15 -4.11
C CYS A 332 -9.53 -38.36 -5.07
N GLU A 333 -9.80 -39.60 -5.49
CA GLU A 333 -10.93 -39.96 -6.36
C GLU A 333 -12.28 -39.69 -5.69
N MET A 334 -12.39 -39.95 -4.38
CA MET A 334 -13.59 -39.63 -3.59
C MET A 334 -13.86 -38.12 -3.57
N LEU A 335 -12.82 -37.29 -3.51
CA LEU A 335 -12.94 -35.83 -3.40
C LEU A 335 -12.96 -35.11 -4.77
N ALA A 336 -12.51 -35.75 -5.84
CA ALA A 336 -12.43 -35.17 -7.18
C ALA A 336 -13.74 -34.46 -7.63
N PRO A 337 -14.95 -35.04 -7.46
CA PRO A 337 -16.19 -34.38 -7.89
C PRO A 337 -16.45 -33.05 -7.17
N VAL A 338 -16.03 -32.93 -5.90
CA VAL A 338 -16.18 -31.69 -5.13
C VAL A 338 -15.09 -30.69 -5.49
N GLN A 339 -13.85 -31.17 -5.67
CA GLN A 339 -12.70 -30.36 -6.04
C GLN A 339 -12.88 -29.67 -7.40
N GLU A 340 -13.38 -30.39 -8.40
CA GLU A 340 -13.63 -29.84 -9.74
C GLU A 340 -14.57 -28.62 -9.73
N VAL A 341 -15.54 -28.58 -8.81
CA VAL A 341 -16.51 -27.48 -8.70
C VAL A 341 -16.01 -26.35 -7.78
N CYS A 342 -15.17 -26.67 -6.80
CA CYS A 342 -14.81 -25.75 -5.72
C CYS A 342 -13.41 -25.12 -5.88
N ASP A 343 -12.43 -25.81 -6.46
CA ASP A 343 -11.04 -25.36 -6.45
C ASP A 343 -10.83 -24.06 -7.21
N GLU A 344 -11.44 -23.91 -8.40
CA GLU A 344 -11.35 -22.66 -9.16
C GLU A 344 -11.92 -21.48 -8.36
N LYS A 345 -13.04 -21.69 -7.66
CA LYS A 345 -13.63 -20.67 -6.79
C LYS A 345 -12.70 -20.32 -5.64
N ILE A 346 -12.10 -21.32 -5.00
CA ILE A 346 -11.19 -21.12 -3.86
C ILE A 346 -9.96 -20.34 -4.28
N GLU A 347 -9.33 -20.71 -5.39
CA GLU A 347 -8.17 -19.98 -5.92
C GLU A 347 -8.55 -18.56 -6.35
N ALA A 348 -9.70 -18.37 -7.01
CA ALA A 348 -10.20 -17.04 -7.34
C ALA A 348 -10.43 -16.18 -6.09
N LEU A 349 -11.11 -16.72 -5.06
CA LEU A 349 -11.34 -15.97 -3.82
C LEU A 349 -10.01 -15.66 -3.12
N ARG A 350 -9.07 -16.60 -3.08
CA ARG A 350 -7.76 -16.41 -2.48
C ARG A 350 -6.94 -15.35 -3.21
N LEU A 351 -6.96 -15.35 -4.55
CA LEU A 351 -6.36 -14.34 -5.40
C LEU A 351 -6.95 -12.96 -5.10
N LEU A 352 -8.28 -12.85 -4.99
CA LEU A 352 -8.95 -11.60 -4.67
C LEU A 352 -8.63 -11.12 -3.24
N GLN A 353 -8.72 -11.99 -2.24
CA GLN A 353 -8.54 -11.61 -0.83
C GLN A 353 -7.08 -11.36 -0.46
N ASN A 354 -6.11 -11.92 -1.17
CA ASN A 354 -4.70 -11.62 -0.91
C ASN A 354 -4.19 -10.39 -1.67
N THR A 355 -4.89 -9.93 -2.72
CA THR A 355 -4.46 -8.78 -3.54
C THR A 355 -5.23 -7.47 -3.31
N ARG A 356 -6.27 -7.48 -2.47
CA ARG A 356 -7.17 -6.32 -2.27
C ARG A 356 -6.97 -5.51 -1.00
N HIS A 357 -6.29 -6.05 0.01
CA HIS A 357 -6.36 -5.52 1.39
C HIS A 357 -5.12 -4.74 1.82
N ASP A 358 -3.94 -5.29 1.60
CA ASP A 358 -2.69 -4.73 2.12
C ASP A 358 -1.52 -5.03 1.17
N VAL A 359 -0.58 -4.10 1.10
CA VAL A 359 0.57 -4.19 0.18
C VAL A 359 1.51 -5.34 0.57
N ASN A 360 1.70 -5.62 1.85
CA ASN A 360 2.55 -6.74 2.27
C ASN A 360 1.86 -8.07 1.98
N ARG A 361 0.53 -8.17 2.15
CA ARG A 361 -0.22 -9.35 1.69
C ARG A 361 -0.09 -9.60 0.19
N VAL A 362 -0.20 -8.53 -0.61
CA VAL A 362 0.00 -8.61 -2.06
C VAL A 362 1.39 -9.18 -2.38
N ARG A 363 2.44 -8.61 -1.78
CA ARG A 363 3.83 -9.02 -2.03
C ARG A 363 4.08 -10.47 -1.61
N THR A 364 3.66 -10.87 -0.40
CA THR A 364 3.77 -12.26 0.04
C THR A 364 3.00 -13.22 -0.86
N PHE A 365 1.86 -12.80 -1.41
CA PHE A 365 1.11 -13.63 -2.35
C PHE A 365 1.84 -13.82 -3.69
N TYR A 366 2.47 -12.76 -4.22
CA TYR A 366 3.32 -12.87 -5.41
C TYR A 366 4.57 -13.71 -5.13
N GLU A 367 5.24 -13.52 -3.99
CA GLU A 367 6.38 -14.34 -3.57
C GLU A 367 6.03 -15.83 -3.51
N GLU A 368 4.90 -16.15 -2.88
CA GLU A 368 4.39 -17.52 -2.78
C GLU A 368 4.04 -18.12 -4.13
N LYS A 369 3.25 -17.42 -4.96
CA LYS A 369 2.77 -17.94 -6.25
C LYS A 369 3.89 -18.04 -7.27
N CYS A 370 4.75 -17.04 -7.33
CA CYS A 370 5.78 -16.92 -8.36
C CYS A 370 7.15 -17.49 -7.93
N GLY A 371 7.28 -17.94 -6.68
CA GLY A 371 8.56 -18.44 -6.13
C GLY A 371 9.62 -17.36 -5.98
N PHE A 372 9.22 -16.09 -5.77
CA PHE A 372 10.19 -15.03 -5.52
C PHE A 372 10.72 -15.16 -4.08
N ALA A 373 12.03 -15.02 -3.92
CA ALA A 373 12.65 -15.02 -2.59
C ALA A 373 12.28 -13.77 -1.79
N ASP A 374 12.25 -12.60 -2.45
CA ASP A 374 11.81 -11.32 -1.91
C ASP A 374 11.36 -10.44 -3.07
N PHE A 375 10.13 -9.93 -3.01
CA PHE A 375 9.55 -9.06 -4.02
C PHE A 375 10.39 -7.80 -4.28
N MET A 376 11.08 -7.27 -3.27
CA MET A 376 11.93 -6.08 -3.41
C MET A 376 13.19 -6.34 -4.25
N TYR A 377 13.69 -7.58 -4.25
CA TYR A 377 14.85 -8.00 -5.03
C TYR A 377 14.47 -8.64 -6.37
N THR A 378 13.18 -8.75 -6.67
CA THR A 378 12.72 -9.20 -7.99
C THR A 378 12.84 -8.05 -9.01
N PRO A 379 13.35 -8.31 -10.24
CA PRO A 379 13.39 -7.31 -11.30
C PRO A 379 12.03 -6.70 -11.65
N ASP A 380 12.02 -5.41 -12.00
CA ASP A 380 10.79 -4.69 -12.34
C ASP A 380 10.05 -5.31 -13.54
N LYS A 381 10.79 -5.84 -14.53
CA LYS A 381 10.27 -6.54 -15.71
C LYS A 381 9.53 -7.81 -15.30
N VAL A 382 10.09 -8.59 -14.38
CA VAL A 382 9.49 -9.83 -13.87
C VAL A 382 8.26 -9.55 -13.03
N ILE A 383 8.32 -8.53 -12.15
CA ILE A 383 7.15 -8.07 -11.38
C ILE A 383 6.02 -7.66 -12.33
N THR A 384 6.33 -6.88 -13.37
CA THR A 384 5.34 -6.45 -14.36
C THR A 384 4.71 -7.66 -15.08
N ALA A 385 5.51 -8.67 -15.43
CA ALA A 385 5.01 -9.91 -16.03
C ALA A 385 3.98 -10.61 -15.13
N ALA A 386 4.33 -10.81 -13.86
CA ALA A 386 3.45 -11.45 -12.88
C ALA A 386 2.15 -10.65 -12.70
N VAL A 387 2.22 -9.31 -12.64
CA VAL A 387 1.03 -8.46 -12.52
C VAL A 387 0.13 -8.55 -13.76
N LEU A 388 0.71 -8.59 -14.96
CA LEU A 388 -0.06 -8.78 -16.19
C LEU A 388 -0.76 -10.14 -16.21
N CYS A 389 -0.10 -11.23 -15.79
CA CYS A 389 -0.73 -12.54 -15.64
C CYS A 389 -1.83 -12.55 -14.58
N TYR A 390 -1.64 -11.86 -13.45
CA TYR A 390 -2.69 -11.66 -12.44
C TYR A 390 -3.91 -10.93 -13.04
N LEU A 391 -3.71 -9.85 -13.80
CA LEU A 391 -4.79 -9.10 -14.42
C LEU A 391 -5.51 -9.91 -15.51
N GLN A 392 -4.76 -10.73 -16.28
CA GLN A 392 -5.34 -11.67 -17.24
C GLN A 392 -6.22 -12.72 -16.54
N GLU A 393 -5.77 -13.24 -15.40
CA GLU A 393 -6.55 -14.19 -14.61
C GLU A 393 -7.79 -13.54 -13.98
N LEU A 394 -7.67 -12.31 -13.46
CA LEU A 394 -8.81 -11.55 -12.97
C LEU A 394 -9.82 -11.26 -14.08
N HIS A 395 -9.35 -10.83 -15.25
CA HIS A 395 -10.17 -10.62 -16.44
C HIS A 395 -10.93 -11.90 -16.77
N ARG A 396 -10.22 -13.02 -16.90
CA ARG A 396 -10.80 -14.34 -17.19
C ARG A 396 -11.89 -14.71 -16.19
N ILE A 397 -11.60 -14.66 -14.89
CA ILE A 397 -12.57 -14.99 -13.83
C ILE A 397 -13.82 -14.13 -13.98
N CYS A 398 -13.67 -12.82 -14.21
CA CYS A 398 -14.81 -11.91 -14.33
C CYS A 398 -15.60 -12.04 -15.63
N THR A 399 -15.02 -12.57 -16.71
CA THR A 399 -15.68 -12.67 -18.03
C THR A 399 -16.15 -14.07 -18.41
N GLU A 400 -15.41 -15.12 -18.04
CA GLU A 400 -15.72 -16.50 -18.43
C GLU A 400 -16.62 -17.21 -17.42
N THR A 401 -16.57 -16.82 -16.14
CA THR A 401 -17.37 -17.45 -15.09
C THR A 401 -18.56 -16.57 -14.69
N GLU A 402 -19.74 -17.16 -14.57
CA GLU A 402 -20.95 -16.44 -14.17
C GLU A 402 -20.87 -15.91 -12.72
N TRP A 403 -20.14 -16.63 -11.85
CA TRP A 403 -19.99 -16.29 -10.43
C TRP A 403 -18.82 -15.35 -10.15
N GLY A 404 -17.85 -15.21 -11.06
CA GLY A 404 -16.61 -14.48 -10.80
C GLY A 404 -16.80 -12.99 -10.57
N LYS A 405 -17.61 -12.31 -11.39
CA LYS A 405 -17.91 -10.89 -11.20
C LYS A 405 -18.77 -10.63 -9.94
N PRO A 406 -19.87 -11.37 -9.67
CA PRO A 406 -20.58 -11.27 -8.40
C PRO A 406 -19.68 -11.50 -7.18
N LEU A 407 -18.78 -12.49 -7.23
CA LEU A 407 -17.82 -12.77 -6.16
C LEU A 407 -16.83 -11.62 -6.00
N ALA A 408 -16.37 -11.02 -7.10
CA ALA A 408 -15.48 -9.89 -7.08
C ALA A 408 -16.12 -8.64 -6.45
N LEU A 409 -17.42 -8.43 -6.66
CA LEU A 409 -18.20 -7.35 -6.07
C LEU A 409 -18.60 -7.60 -4.61
N ALA A 410 -18.58 -8.85 -4.15
CA ALA A 410 -18.92 -9.20 -2.77
C ALA A 410 -17.87 -8.67 -1.78
N LEU A 411 -18.32 -7.76 -0.90
CA LEU A 411 -17.46 -7.09 0.07
C LEU A 411 -17.52 -7.76 1.44
N THR A 412 -18.61 -8.48 1.73
CA THR A 412 -18.83 -9.16 3.00
C THR A 412 -18.70 -10.67 2.88
N ASP A 413 -18.37 -11.33 4.00
CA ASP A 413 -18.28 -12.79 4.03
C ASP A 413 -19.62 -13.47 3.75
N MET A 414 -20.74 -12.86 4.18
CA MET A 414 -22.07 -13.41 3.88
C MET A 414 -22.36 -13.42 2.38
N GLU A 415 -22.09 -12.33 1.67
CA GLU A 415 -22.26 -12.27 0.20
C GLU A 415 -21.33 -13.26 -0.51
N ARG A 416 -20.09 -13.41 -0.04
CA ARG A 416 -19.13 -14.39 -0.60
C ARG A 416 -19.62 -15.82 -0.43
N VAL A 417 -20.14 -16.18 0.75
CA VAL A 417 -20.73 -17.51 1.00
C VAL A 417 -21.90 -17.77 0.06
N GLN A 418 -22.76 -16.77 -0.15
CA GLN A 418 -23.92 -16.89 -1.05
C GLN A 418 -23.52 -17.15 -2.50
N VAL A 419 -22.48 -16.47 -3.00
CA VAL A 419 -22.03 -16.61 -4.40
C VAL A 419 -21.18 -17.87 -4.60
N MET A 420 -20.26 -18.14 -3.68
CA MET A 420 -19.27 -19.21 -3.83
C MET A 420 -19.85 -20.59 -3.53
N GLY A 421 -20.75 -20.66 -2.55
CA GLY A 421 -21.19 -21.89 -1.91
C GLY A 421 -20.47 -22.12 -0.58
N ARG A 422 -21.19 -22.74 0.37
CA ARG A 422 -20.72 -22.96 1.75
C ARG A 422 -19.46 -23.83 1.80
N GLU A 423 -19.40 -24.89 0.98
CA GLU A 423 -18.30 -25.85 1.02
C GLU A 423 -16.97 -25.21 0.63
N ALA A 424 -16.91 -24.55 -0.53
CA ALA A 424 -15.73 -23.84 -1.01
C ALA A 424 -15.28 -22.75 -0.02
N PHE A 425 -16.23 -22.00 0.54
CA PHE A 425 -15.91 -20.96 1.52
C PHE A 425 -15.32 -21.52 2.83
N LEU A 426 -15.83 -22.66 3.32
CA LEU A 426 -15.30 -23.31 4.51
C LEU A 426 -13.84 -23.76 4.32
N VAL A 427 -13.53 -24.39 3.18
CA VAL A 427 -12.17 -24.83 2.85
C VAL A 427 -11.23 -23.63 2.69
N TYR A 428 -11.65 -22.59 1.97
CA TYR A 428 -10.92 -21.32 1.87
C TYR A 428 -10.60 -20.75 3.26
N ARG A 429 -11.62 -20.68 4.13
CA ARG A 429 -11.47 -20.14 5.48
C ARG A 429 -10.54 -20.98 6.35
N HIS A 430 -10.61 -22.31 6.26
CA HIS A 430 -9.69 -23.20 6.99
C HIS A 430 -8.23 -22.99 6.59
N ILE A 431 -7.96 -22.71 5.31
CA ILE A 431 -6.61 -22.40 4.84
C ILE A 431 -6.14 -21.05 5.39
N GLU A 432 -6.96 -20.01 5.27
CA GLU A 432 -6.59 -18.69 5.79
C GLU A 432 -6.43 -18.70 7.32
N ASP A 433 -7.29 -19.41 8.04
CA ASP A 433 -7.17 -19.58 9.49
C ASP A 433 -5.89 -20.34 9.87
N ALA A 434 -5.49 -21.37 9.10
CA ALA A 434 -4.21 -22.06 9.31
C ALA A 434 -3.00 -21.13 9.06
N ILE A 435 -3.04 -20.26 8.04
CA ILE A 435 -2.02 -19.23 7.80
C ILE A 435 -1.95 -18.27 9.00
N LEU A 436 -3.09 -17.82 9.50
CA LEU A 436 -3.16 -16.96 10.67
C LEU A 436 -2.64 -17.66 11.93
N ASP A 437 -2.92 -18.94 12.11
CA ASP A 437 -2.43 -19.73 13.24
C ASP A 437 -0.93 -19.96 13.21
N LYS A 438 -0.36 -20.25 12.03
CA LYS A 438 1.10 -20.26 11.85
C LYS A 438 1.71 -18.92 12.25
N ARG A 439 1.15 -17.81 11.77
CA ARG A 439 1.61 -16.45 12.13
C ARG A 439 1.48 -16.19 13.62
N ARG A 440 0.36 -16.57 14.25
CA ARG A 440 0.14 -16.44 15.70
C ARG A 440 1.18 -17.22 16.50
N ARG A 441 1.48 -18.46 16.11
CA ARG A 441 2.53 -19.28 16.74
C ARG A 441 3.91 -18.65 16.61
N ILE A 442 4.28 -18.13 15.43
CA ILE A 442 5.54 -17.39 15.23
C ILE A 442 5.59 -16.12 16.10
N TRP A 443 4.49 -15.38 16.21
CA TRP A 443 4.44 -14.24 17.13
C TRP A 443 4.59 -14.67 18.59
N ALA A 444 3.97 -15.79 18.99
CA ALA A 444 4.09 -16.32 20.34
C ALA A 444 5.52 -16.73 20.69
N THR A 445 6.24 -17.40 19.78
CA THR A 445 7.65 -17.78 19.99
C THR A 445 8.57 -16.55 20.09
N ARG A 446 8.28 -15.49 19.31
CA ARG A 446 8.97 -14.19 19.45
C ARG A 446 8.73 -13.56 20.82
N PHE A 447 7.49 -13.54 21.29
CA PHE A 447 7.17 -12.99 22.61
C PHE A 447 7.73 -13.83 23.76
N ALA A 448 7.86 -15.15 23.57
CA ALA A 448 8.45 -16.05 24.55
C ALA A 448 10.00 -15.96 24.60
N GLY A 449 10.64 -15.27 23.65
CA GLY A 449 12.10 -15.20 23.54
C GLY A 449 12.76 -16.46 22.97
N GLU A 450 11.97 -17.52 22.71
CA GLU A 450 12.43 -18.81 22.17
C GLU A 450 12.97 -18.71 20.74
N ALA A 451 12.63 -17.64 20.02
CA ALA A 451 13.12 -17.38 18.67
C ALA A 451 14.61 -16.98 18.62
N ASN A 452 15.29 -16.76 19.77
CA ASN A 452 16.65 -16.21 19.86
C ASN A 452 16.87 -14.94 19.02
N GLU A 453 15.77 -14.22 18.73
CA GLU A 453 15.77 -12.97 17.97
C GLU A 453 16.24 -11.78 18.83
N GLU A 454 16.56 -11.96 20.11
CA GLU A 454 17.07 -10.89 20.99
C GLU A 454 18.30 -10.21 20.41
N SER A 455 19.24 -10.96 19.82
CA SER A 455 20.41 -10.35 19.15
C SER A 455 20.03 -9.54 17.91
N THR A 456 18.97 -9.93 17.19
CA THR A 456 18.46 -9.25 15.99
C THR A 456 17.61 -8.04 16.37
N LEU A 457 16.84 -8.12 17.46
CA LEU A 457 16.09 -7.03 18.06
C LEU A 457 17.03 -6.01 18.68
N ASP A 458 18.08 -6.44 19.40
CA ASP A 458 19.13 -5.58 19.91
C ASP A 458 19.91 -4.93 18.77
N TYR A 459 20.23 -5.65 17.69
CA TYR A 459 20.84 -5.08 16.49
C TYR A 459 19.91 -4.07 15.79
N LEU A 460 18.61 -4.35 15.70
CA LEU A 460 17.63 -3.43 15.13
C LEU A 460 17.44 -2.20 16.04
N LEU A 461 17.34 -2.38 17.35
CA LEU A 461 17.22 -1.32 18.34
C LEU A 461 18.50 -0.48 18.45
N GLU A 462 19.69 -1.09 18.38
CA GLU A 462 20.97 -0.39 18.23
C GLU A 462 20.99 0.40 16.93
N ASN A 463 20.51 -0.16 15.81
CA ASN A 463 20.46 0.57 14.54
C ASN A 463 19.40 1.68 14.53
N PHE A 464 18.28 1.51 15.24
CA PHE A 464 17.30 2.57 15.45
C PHE A 464 17.83 3.65 16.41
N GLY A 465 18.62 3.29 17.42
CA GLY A 465 19.32 4.21 18.31
C GLY A 465 20.49 4.95 17.63
N ARG A 466 21.23 4.28 16.76
CA ARG A 466 22.30 4.89 15.95
C ARG A 466 21.76 5.87 14.91
N ARG A 467 20.56 5.62 14.35
CA ARG A 467 19.89 6.57 13.43
C ARG A 467 19.49 7.88 14.12
N THR A 468 19.21 7.87 15.43
CA THR A 468 18.89 9.10 16.19
C THR A 468 20.13 9.79 16.77
N GLU A 469 21.24 9.08 17.03
CA GLU A 469 22.47 9.71 17.53
C GLU A 469 23.35 10.34 16.43
N GLN A 470 23.43 9.75 15.24
CA GLN A 470 24.21 10.35 14.14
C GLN A 470 23.65 11.69 13.64
N THR A 471 22.39 12.02 13.94
CA THR A 471 21.79 13.30 13.55
C THR A 471 21.82 14.36 14.65
N ARG A 472 22.17 14.01 15.89
CA ARG A 472 22.13 14.96 17.02
C ARG A 472 23.48 15.64 17.30
N ASN A 473 24.60 15.06 16.86
CA ASN A 473 25.94 15.62 17.05
C ASN A 473 26.55 16.31 15.81
N VAL A 474 25.81 16.45 14.70
CA VAL A 474 26.29 17.13 13.47
C VAL A 474 26.05 18.65 13.51
N GLY A 475 25.60 19.20 14.65
CA GLY A 475 25.24 20.62 14.78
C GLY A 475 26.06 21.44 15.77
N THR A 476 27.00 20.87 16.53
CA THR A 476 27.58 21.56 17.70
C THR A 476 29.10 21.73 17.70
N THR A 477 29.82 21.15 16.74
CA THR A 477 31.22 21.51 16.48
C THR A 477 31.31 22.16 15.10
N GLY A 478 31.50 23.47 15.09
CA GLY A 478 31.77 24.23 13.88
C GLY A 478 33.06 23.75 13.23
N ALA A 479 32.92 22.88 12.24
CA ALA A 479 33.88 22.74 11.16
C ALA A 479 33.26 23.43 9.94
N GLU A 480 33.99 24.39 9.39
CA GLU A 480 33.56 25.16 8.22
C GLU A 480 33.26 24.20 7.06
N PHE A 481 32.02 24.29 6.55
CA PHE A 481 31.54 23.48 5.45
C PHE A 481 32.09 24.06 4.14
N ASP A 482 33.11 23.40 3.57
CA ASP A 482 33.71 23.81 2.31
C ASP A 482 32.78 23.44 1.14
N ARG A 483 32.36 24.45 0.37
CA ARG A 483 31.28 24.34 -0.64
C ARG A 483 31.72 23.65 -1.93
N GLU A 484 32.99 23.28 -2.07
CA GLU A 484 33.56 22.89 -3.36
C GLU A 484 33.95 21.40 -3.47
N GLN A 485 33.88 20.58 -2.41
CA GLN A 485 34.37 19.19 -2.47
C GLN A 485 33.36 18.05 -2.21
N GLU A 486 32.10 18.31 -1.81
CA GLU A 486 31.13 17.23 -1.55
C GLU A 486 29.85 17.34 -2.39
N PRO A 487 29.53 16.35 -3.25
CA PRO A 487 28.29 16.35 -4.03
C PRO A 487 27.11 16.02 -3.12
N ILE A 488 26.33 17.05 -2.79
CA ILE A 488 25.13 16.95 -1.97
C ILE A 488 24.10 16.06 -2.69
N GLY A 489 23.75 14.92 -2.08
CA GLY A 489 22.70 14.04 -2.59
C GLY A 489 21.36 14.78 -2.73
N ARG A 490 20.62 14.55 -3.83
CA ARG A 490 19.34 15.21 -4.12
C ARG A 490 18.27 15.05 -3.02
N GLN A 491 18.33 14.00 -2.21
CA GLN A 491 17.46 13.84 -1.04
C GLN A 491 17.81 14.81 0.10
N VAL A 492 19.08 15.19 0.24
CA VAL A 492 19.56 16.20 1.19
C VAL A 492 19.26 17.59 0.64
N GLN A 493 19.47 17.85 -0.65
CA GLN A 493 19.04 19.11 -1.28
C GLN A 493 17.52 19.32 -1.22
N ARG A 494 16.70 18.28 -1.45
CA ARG A 494 15.24 18.40 -1.27
C ARG A 494 14.85 18.55 0.18
N ARG A 495 15.47 17.83 1.13
CA ARG A 495 15.20 18.01 2.56
C ARG A 495 15.65 19.37 3.08
N VAL A 496 16.77 19.92 2.59
CA VAL A 496 17.25 21.26 2.93
C VAL A 496 16.40 22.33 2.26
N LEU A 497 15.96 22.15 1.00
CA LEU A 497 15.04 23.08 0.33
C LEU A 497 13.62 23.02 0.89
N ASP A 498 13.15 21.85 1.31
CA ASP A 498 11.85 21.65 1.96
C ASP A 498 11.91 22.06 3.42
N SER A 499 13.03 21.89 4.14
CA SER A 499 13.25 22.46 5.46
C SER A 499 13.41 23.97 5.40
N ASP A 500 14.08 24.51 4.38
CA ASP A 500 14.21 25.95 4.17
C ASP A 500 12.88 26.56 3.72
N LYS A 501 12.09 25.86 2.90
CA LYS A 501 10.71 26.25 2.60
C LYS A 501 9.83 26.15 3.84
N ALA A 502 9.94 25.10 4.63
CA ALA A 502 9.17 24.93 5.86
C ALA A 502 9.58 25.94 6.93
N ASN A 503 10.86 26.26 7.05
CA ASN A 503 11.41 27.28 7.96
C ASN A 503 11.10 28.68 7.47
N LYS A 504 11.18 28.98 6.17
CA LYS A 504 10.71 30.26 5.59
C LYS A 504 9.19 30.40 5.66
N LEU A 505 8.42 29.32 5.51
CA LEU A 505 6.97 29.31 5.73
C LEU A 505 6.63 29.41 7.21
N ALA A 506 7.41 28.83 8.12
CA ALA A 506 7.26 28.95 9.56
C ALA A 506 7.65 30.34 10.05
N GLU A 507 8.72 30.95 9.52
CA GLU A 507 9.07 32.36 9.72
C GLU A 507 8.02 33.28 9.11
N ALA A 508 7.52 32.99 7.90
CA ALA A 508 6.47 33.79 7.27
C ALA A 508 5.14 33.64 8.03
N ARG A 509 4.85 32.47 8.62
CA ARG A 509 3.71 32.22 9.51
C ARG A 509 3.91 32.81 10.91
N GLN A 510 5.14 32.91 11.43
CA GLN A 510 5.45 33.65 12.66
C GLN A 510 5.38 35.16 12.42
N LYS A 511 5.86 35.65 11.27
CA LYS A 511 5.81 37.07 10.87
C LYS A 511 4.40 37.50 10.50
N ARG A 512 3.59 36.66 9.83
CA ARG A 512 2.15 36.90 9.57
C ARG A 512 1.25 36.58 10.77
N GLY A 513 1.60 35.60 11.60
CA GLY A 513 0.92 35.27 12.86
C GLY A 513 1.17 36.28 13.98
N LYS A 514 2.18 37.15 13.82
CA LYS A 514 2.37 38.36 14.62
C LYS A 514 1.52 39.56 14.14
N MET A 515 0.66 39.39 13.13
CA MET A 515 -0.30 40.41 12.68
C MET A 515 -1.76 40.01 12.98
N TRP A 516 -2.05 39.69 14.24
CA TRP A 516 -3.34 39.88 14.91
C TRP A 516 -3.05 39.74 16.42
N SER A 517 -3.16 40.71 17.32
CA SER A 517 -4.00 41.90 17.34
C SER A 517 -3.33 43.08 18.08
N GLN A 518 -3.19 44.24 17.43
CA GLN A 518 -3.31 45.54 18.11
C GLN A 518 -4.79 45.94 18.25
N LYS A 519 -5.67 44.99 18.58
CA LYS A 519 -6.99 45.30 19.10
C LYS A 519 -6.87 45.13 20.60
N LYS A 520 -7.02 46.23 21.35
CA LYS A 520 -7.17 46.21 22.80
C LYS A 520 -8.18 45.13 23.14
N SER A 521 -7.75 44.14 23.91
CA SER A 521 -8.67 43.14 24.46
C SER A 521 -9.73 43.88 25.27
N VAL A 522 -10.97 43.39 25.27
CA VAL A 522 -12.03 43.88 26.17
C VAL A 522 -11.58 43.80 27.64
N PHE A 523 -10.64 42.90 27.95
CA PHE A 523 -9.98 42.84 29.26
C PHE A 523 -8.96 43.96 29.50
N ASP A 524 -8.25 44.42 28.47
CA ASP A 524 -7.31 45.55 28.60
C ASP A 524 -8.04 46.88 28.78
N SER A 525 -9.20 47.06 28.12
CA SER A 525 -10.05 48.24 28.32
C SER A 525 -10.77 48.23 29.68
N LEU A 526 -11.16 47.06 30.20
CA LEU A 526 -11.68 46.90 31.57
C LEU A 526 -10.60 47.15 32.62
N HIS A 527 -9.38 46.68 32.39
CA HIS A 527 -8.25 46.92 33.28
C HIS A 527 -7.83 48.40 33.29
N GLN A 528 -7.84 49.09 32.14
CA GLN A 528 -7.63 50.54 32.06
C GLN A 528 -8.75 51.34 32.77
N LYS A 529 -10.02 50.93 32.65
CA LYS A 529 -11.14 51.55 33.37
C LYS A 529 -11.07 51.32 34.89
N GLN A 530 -10.67 50.13 35.32
CA GLN A 530 -10.44 49.85 36.75
C GLN A 530 -9.29 50.68 37.32
N LEU A 531 -8.19 50.80 36.58
CA LEU A 531 -7.08 51.65 37.01
C LEU A 531 -7.50 53.13 37.07
N GLN A 532 -8.23 53.65 36.08
CA GLN A 532 -8.76 55.02 36.12
C GLN A 532 -9.72 55.26 37.28
N ASN A 533 -10.59 54.32 37.62
CA ASN A 533 -11.51 54.44 38.77
C ASN A 533 -10.80 54.37 40.13
N VAL A 534 -9.57 53.83 40.19
CA VAL A 534 -8.74 53.81 41.40
C VAL A 534 -7.91 55.10 41.52
N THR A 535 -7.51 55.72 40.40
CA THR A 535 -6.77 57.00 40.43
C THR A 535 -7.67 58.23 40.62
N TYR A 536 -8.93 58.18 40.19
CA TYR A 536 -9.94 59.17 40.57
C TYR A 536 -10.71 58.61 41.75
N GLY A 537 -10.33 58.97 42.98
CA GLY A 537 -10.93 58.46 44.22
C GLY A 537 -12.45 58.66 44.30
N VAL A 538 -13.20 57.70 43.75
CA VAL A 538 -14.63 57.53 43.95
C VAL A 538 -14.80 56.34 44.89
N ARG A 539 -15.29 56.62 46.10
CA ARG A 539 -15.73 55.60 47.06
C ARG A 539 -16.98 54.90 46.58
#